data_AF-A0A813GAQ7-F1
#
_entry.id   AF-A0A813GAQ7-F1
#
_cell.length_a   1.000
_cell.length_b   1.000
_cell.length_c   1.000
_cell.angle_alpha   90.00
_cell.angle_beta   90.00
_cell.angle_gamma   90.00
#
_symmetry.space_group_name_H-M   'P 1'
#
loop_
_entity.id
_entity.type
_entity.pdbx_description
1 polymer ?
#
loop_
_entity_poly.entity_id
_entity_poly.type
_entity_poly.pdbx_seq_one_letter_code
_entity_poly.pdbx_strand_id
1 'polypeptide(L)'
;EWHQGLLSNGLELNWETSFAMVRLFLETGQLRHAFQIAKQVGTSLKSGARMWTMQVKAAAALAKPDFDYVEEVTREMSQQGYEPGKEVIGALFAVLGEDRCKALLDELGVDVQRIKALVPAKRKAARKPRQK
;
A
#
# COMPACT_ATOMS: atom_id res chain seq x y z
N GLU A 1 -6.92 22.38 1.90
CA GLU A 1 -6.41 23.77 1.82
C GLU A 1 -4.96 23.88 1.33
N TRP A 2 -4.06 22.94 1.63
CA TRP A 2 -2.66 22.99 1.13
C TRP A 2 -2.52 22.77 -0.40
N HIS A 3 -3.30 21.87 -1.00
CA HIS A 3 -3.24 21.56 -2.44
C HIS A 3 -3.66 22.74 -3.34
N GLN A 4 -4.74 23.44 -2.95
CA GLN A 4 -5.14 24.69 -3.61
C GLN A 4 -4.05 25.76 -3.48
N GLY A 5 -3.38 25.82 -2.33
CA GLY A 5 -2.20 26.66 -2.13
C GLY A 5 -1.05 26.34 -3.08
N LEU A 6 -0.74 25.07 -3.34
CA LEU A 6 0.31 24.70 -4.30
C LEU A 6 -0.05 25.11 -5.73
N LEU A 7 -1.27 24.78 -6.16
CA LEU A 7 -1.75 25.14 -7.50
C LEU A 7 -1.81 26.65 -7.70
N SER A 8 -2.26 27.41 -6.69
CA SER A 8 -2.27 28.87 -6.73
C SER A 8 -0.87 29.50 -6.79
N ASN A 9 0.17 28.77 -6.37
CA ASN A 9 1.56 29.17 -6.47
C ASN A 9 2.26 28.63 -7.74
N GLY A 10 1.50 28.05 -8.68
CA GLY A 10 2.04 27.52 -9.95
C GLY A 10 2.89 26.25 -9.79
N LEU A 11 2.80 25.58 -8.64
CA LEU A 11 3.49 24.31 -8.41
C LEU A 11 2.61 23.17 -8.89
N GLU A 12 2.93 22.62 -10.06
CA GLU A 12 2.27 21.42 -10.56
C GLU A 12 2.77 20.18 -9.82
N LEU A 13 1.84 19.37 -9.31
CA LEU A 13 2.14 18.07 -8.74
C LEU A 13 2.47 17.09 -9.86
N ASN A 14 3.76 16.94 -10.13
CA ASN A 14 4.24 15.83 -10.92
C ASN A 14 4.35 14.56 -10.06
N TRP A 15 4.66 13.44 -10.71
CA TRP A 15 4.80 12.15 -10.04
C TRP A 15 5.82 12.17 -8.89
N GLU A 16 6.99 12.76 -9.12
CA GLU A 16 8.12 12.73 -8.19
C GLU A 16 7.83 13.54 -6.93
N THR A 17 7.32 14.76 -7.10
CA THR A 17 6.94 15.63 -5.98
C THR A 17 5.85 14.97 -5.16
N SER A 18 4.83 14.42 -5.82
CA SER A 18 3.73 13.73 -5.12
C SER A 18 4.21 12.50 -4.36
N PHE A 19 5.10 11.71 -4.96
CA PHE A 19 5.70 10.55 -4.32
C PHE A 19 6.52 10.93 -3.08
N ALA A 20 7.32 11.98 -3.17
CA ALA A 20 8.09 12.52 -2.04
C ALA A 20 7.18 12.99 -0.90
N MET A 21 6.09 13.68 -1.23
CA MET A 21 5.12 14.17 -0.24
C MET A 21 4.41 13.02 0.48
N VAL A 22 3.92 12.02 -0.26
CA VAL A 22 3.31 10.82 0.35
C VAL A 22 4.29 10.17 1.31
N ARG A 23 5.54 9.98 0.89
CA ARG A 23 6.57 9.39 1.75
C ARG A 23 6.77 10.19 3.04
N LEU A 24 6.93 11.51 2.94
CA LEU A 24 7.09 12.39 4.10
C LEU A 24 5.90 12.30 5.06
N PHE A 25 4.67 12.27 4.52
CA PHE A 25 3.47 12.14 5.35
C PHE A 25 3.39 10.78 6.05
N LEU A 26 3.80 9.70 5.38
CA LEU A 26 3.87 8.39 6.03
C LEU A 26 4.93 8.36 7.14
N GLU A 27 6.11 8.94 6.91
CA GLU A 27 7.20 9.01 7.90
C GLU A 27 6.81 9.86 9.13
N THR A 28 5.96 10.87 8.94
CA THR A 28 5.45 11.74 10.02
C THR A 28 4.12 11.26 10.63
N GLY A 29 3.61 10.09 10.22
CA GLY A 29 2.37 9.50 10.75
C GLY A 29 1.07 10.14 10.23
N GLN A 30 1.16 11.05 9.25
CA GLN A 30 0.03 11.75 8.64
C GLN A 30 -0.63 10.92 7.51
N LEU A 31 -1.08 9.71 7.84
CA LEU A 31 -1.61 8.73 6.89
C LEU A 31 -2.72 9.30 5.99
N ARG A 32 -3.66 10.08 6.54
CA ARG A 32 -4.78 10.65 5.77
C ARG A 32 -4.34 11.65 4.70
N HIS A 33 -3.29 12.43 4.97
CA HIS A 33 -2.72 13.34 3.97
C HIS A 33 -2.03 12.56 2.84
N ALA A 34 -1.29 11.50 3.18
CA ALA A 34 -0.70 10.59 2.20
C ALA A 34 -1.77 9.98 1.27
N PHE A 35 -2.90 9.53 1.85
CA PHE A 35 -4.02 8.98 1.10
C PHE A 35 -4.65 9.96 0.11
N GLN A 36 -4.91 11.19 0.56
CA GLN A 36 -5.50 12.22 -0.31
C GLN A 36 -4.62 12.54 -1.52
N ILE A 37 -3.31 12.59 -1.34
CA ILE A 37 -2.37 12.84 -2.45
C ILE A 37 -2.40 11.69 -3.43
N ALA A 38 -2.30 10.46 -2.95
CA ALA A 38 -2.33 9.29 -3.82
C ALA A 38 -3.62 9.22 -4.63
N LYS A 39 -4.75 9.57 -4.02
CA LYS A 39 -6.05 9.61 -4.69
C LYS A 39 -6.09 10.62 -5.84
N GLN A 40 -5.49 11.79 -5.65
CA GLN A 40 -5.42 12.85 -6.67
C GLN A 40 -4.43 12.51 -7.81
N VAL A 41 -3.36 11.77 -7.51
CA VAL A 41 -2.31 11.47 -8.48
C VAL A 41 -2.65 10.25 -9.33
N GLY A 42 -3.28 9.23 -8.75
CA GLY A 42 -3.64 8.03 -9.48
C GLY A 42 -4.72 8.26 -10.55
N THR A 43 -5.44 9.39 -10.50
CA THR A 43 -6.32 9.83 -11.60
C THR A 43 -5.57 10.35 -12.83
N SER A 44 -4.26 10.66 -12.74
CA SER A 44 -3.51 11.32 -13.83
C SER A 44 -2.24 10.59 -14.29
N LEU A 45 -1.66 9.66 -13.51
CA LEU A 45 -0.33 9.10 -13.78
C LEU A 45 -0.22 7.57 -13.61
N LYS A 46 0.44 6.91 -14.57
CA LYS A 46 0.60 5.44 -14.69
C LYS A 46 1.38 4.76 -13.56
N SER A 47 1.91 5.50 -12.59
CA SER A 47 2.87 5.02 -11.58
C SER A 47 2.29 4.89 -10.15
N GLY A 48 0.99 5.08 -9.94
CA GLY A 48 0.33 5.07 -8.63
C GLY A 48 0.50 3.80 -7.77
N ALA A 49 0.67 2.61 -8.36
CA ALA A 49 0.74 1.34 -7.61
C ALA A 49 1.79 1.32 -6.49
N ARG A 50 2.97 1.91 -6.72
CA ARG A 50 4.04 1.97 -5.70
C ARG A 50 3.66 2.88 -4.53
N MET A 51 2.96 3.98 -4.81
CA MET A 51 2.49 4.93 -3.81
C MET A 51 1.39 4.32 -2.95
N TRP A 52 0.45 3.59 -3.55
CA TRP A 52 -0.55 2.79 -2.83
C TRP A 52 0.09 1.72 -1.95
N THR A 53 1.03 0.95 -2.51
CA THR A 53 1.74 -0.12 -1.79
C THR A 53 2.48 0.41 -0.55
N MET A 54 3.16 1.55 -0.68
CA MET A 54 3.91 2.15 0.43
C MET A 54 2.99 2.56 1.59
N GLN A 55 1.80 3.09 1.29
CA GLN A 55 0.83 3.48 2.31
C GLN A 55 0.29 2.29 3.09
N VAL A 56 -0.09 1.20 2.40
CA VAL A 56 -0.54 -0.03 3.08
C VAL A 56 0.55 -0.57 3.99
N LYS A 57 1.80 -0.63 3.51
CA LYS A 57 2.94 -1.10 4.32
C LYS A 57 3.22 -0.21 5.52
N ALA A 58 3.16 1.10 5.36
CA ALA A 58 3.41 2.05 6.46
C ALA A 58 2.34 1.90 7.56
N ALA A 59 1.06 1.86 7.19
CA ALA A 59 -0.03 1.66 8.15
C ALA A 59 0.02 0.28 8.82
N ALA A 60 0.41 -0.76 8.08
CA ALA A 60 0.60 -2.10 8.60
C ALA A 60 1.79 -2.24 9.57
N ALA A 61 2.80 -1.38 9.44
CA ALA A 61 4.01 -1.40 10.26
C ALA A 61 3.89 -0.56 11.54
N LEU A 62 2.78 0.15 11.76
CA LEU A 62 2.54 0.90 12.99
C LEU A 62 2.45 -0.04 14.19
N ALA A 63 2.91 0.42 15.36
CA ALA A 63 2.84 -0.34 16.61
C ALA A 63 1.41 -0.78 16.96
N LYS A 64 0.42 0.02 16.55
CA LYS A 64 -0.99 -0.34 16.51
C LYS A 64 -1.47 -0.17 15.07
N PRO A 65 -1.57 -1.27 14.29
CA PRO A 65 -2.01 -1.20 12.91
C PRO A 65 -3.41 -0.60 12.79
N ASP A 66 -3.59 0.27 11.79
CA ASP A 66 -4.90 0.83 11.44
C ASP A 66 -5.57 -0.06 10.38
N PHE A 67 -6.43 -0.98 10.85
CA PHE A 67 -7.12 -1.97 10.02
C PHE A 67 -8.00 -1.32 8.96
N ASP A 68 -8.78 -0.30 9.35
CA ASP A 68 -9.73 0.34 8.46
C ASP A 68 -8.99 1.12 7.36
N TYR A 69 -7.89 1.78 7.72
CA TYR A 69 -7.05 2.47 6.74
C TYR A 69 -6.43 1.52 5.72
N VAL A 70 -5.87 0.36 6.13
CA VAL A 70 -5.28 -0.57 5.15
C VAL A 70 -6.33 -1.15 4.19
N GLU A 71 -7.55 -1.39 4.66
CA GLU A 71 -8.66 -1.82 3.80
C GLU A 71 -9.07 -0.71 2.82
N GLU A 72 -9.27 0.51 3.32
CA GLU A 72 -9.68 1.67 2.52
C GLU A 72 -8.66 1.97 1.42
N VAL A 73 -7.37 2.00 1.75
CA VAL A 73 -6.29 2.22 0.78
C VAL A 73 -6.28 1.12 -0.28
N THR A 74 -6.49 -0.13 0.11
CA THR A 74 -6.48 -1.27 -0.83
C THR A 74 -7.69 -1.20 -1.79
N ARG A 75 -8.86 -0.82 -1.28
CA ARG A 75 -10.06 -0.62 -2.10
C ARG A 75 -9.87 0.51 -3.10
N GLU A 76 -9.38 1.65 -2.65
CA GLU A 76 -9.11 2.80 -3.54
C GLU A 76 -8.04 2.45 -4.58
N MET A 77 -6.97 1.75 -4.18
CA MET A 77 -5.95 1.24 -5.11
C MET A 77 -6.57 0.43 -6.25
N SER A 78 -7.48 -0.50 -5.91
CA SER A 78 -8.19 -1.33 -6.89
C SER A 78 -9.19 -0.52 -7.74
N GLN A 79 -9.93 0.41 -7.15
CA GLN A 79 -10.86 1.31 -7.87
C GLN A 79 -10.13 2.18 -8.90
N GLN A 80 -8.87 2.53 -8.63
CA GLN A 80 -8.02 3.26 -9.57
C GLN A 80 -7.30 2.35 -10.59
N GLY A 81 -7.70 1.09 -10.67
CA GLY A 81 -7.21 0.13 -11.66
C GLY A 81 -5.86 -0.51 -11.30
N TYR A 82 -5.38 -0.36 -10.06
CA TYR A 82 -4.15 -1.00 -9.60
C TYR A 82 -4.48 -2.27 -8.81
N GLU A 83 -4.09 -3.43 -9.34
CA GLU A 83 -4.27 -4.71 -8.66
C GLU A 83 -3.31 -4.81 -7.45
N PRO A 84 -3.80 -5.19 -6.25
CA PRO A 84 -2.96 -5.45 -5.07
C PRO A 84 -1.86 -6.48 -5.34
N GLY A 85 -0.61 -6.02 -5.32
CA GLY A 85 0.54 -6.90 -5.48
C GLY A 85 0.86 -7.73 -4.23
N LYS A 86 1.84 -8.62 -4.36
CA LYS A 86 2.34 -9.49 -3.28
C LYS A 86 2.66 -8.74 -1.97
N GLU A 87 3.27 -7.56 -2.05
CA GLU A 87 3.64 -6.79 -0.86
C GLU A 87 2.41 -6.28 -0.11
N VAL A 88 1.40 -5.81 -0.84
CA VAL A 88 0.12 -5.36 -0.27
C VAL A 88 -0.58 -6.54 0.40
N ILE A 89 -0.67 -7.67 -0.30
CA ILE A 89 -1.28 -8.88 0.25
C ILE A 89 -0.55 -9.37 1.50
N GLY A 90 0.78 -9.39 1.49
CA GLY A 90 1.57 -9.76 2.67
C GLY A 90 1.30 -8.85 3.87
N ALA A 91 1.15 -7.54 3.64
CA ALA A 91 0.78 -6.58 4.68
C ALA A 91 -0.65 -6.81 5.19
N LEU A 92 -1.62 -7.03 4.30
CA LEU A 92 -3.01 -7.31 4.66
C LEU A 92 -3.13 -8.60 5.49
N PHE A 93 -2.43 -9.67 5.12
CA PHE A 93 -2.40 -10.90 5.91
C PHE A 93 -1.83 -10.68 7.32
N ALA A 94 -0.78 -9.88 7.45
CA ALA A 94 -0.16 -9.60 8.74
C ALA A 94 -1.06 -8.77 9.66
N VAL A 95 -1.89 -7.90 9.09
CA VAL A 95 -2.74 -6.95 9.82
C VAL A 95 -4.15 -7.50 10.03
N LEU A 96 -4.85 -7.88 8.97
CA LEU A 96 -6.26 -8.30 9.02
C LEU A 96 -6.42 -9.78 9.40
N GLY A 97 -5.35 -10.58 9.34
CA GLY A 97 -5.43 -12.03 9.44
C GLY A 97 -5.94 -12.68 8.14
N GLU A 98 -5.89 -14.01 8.11
CA GLU A 98 -6.14 -14.79 6.88
C GLU A 98 -7.57 -14.65 6.36
N ASP A 99 -8.58 -14.77 7.21
CA ASP A 99 -9.98 -14.79 6.76
C ASP A 99 -10.44 -13.44 6.23
N ARG A 100 -10.15 -12.36 6.97
CA ARG A 100 -10.53 -11.00 6.56
C ARG A 100 -9.75 -10.52 5.34
N CYS A 101 -8.46 -10.88 5.24
CA CYS A 101 -7.67 -10.61 4.03
C CYS A 101 -8.26 -11.32 2.80
N LYS A 102 -8.61 -12.61 2.91
CA LYS A 102 -9.23 -13.35 1.80
C LYS A 102 -10.57 -12.74 1.38
N ALA A 103 -11.42 -12.39 2.35
CA ALA A 103 -12.71 -11.76 2.06
C ALA A 103 -12.54 -10.44 1.29
N LEU A 104 -11.58 -9.60 1.70
CA LEU A 104 -11.26 -8.37 0.99
C LEU A 104 -10.73 -8.65 -0.42
N LEU A 105 -9.81 -9.60 -0.60
CA LEU A 105 -9.24 -9.91 -1.92
C LEU A 105 -10.30 -10.50 -2.88
N ASP A 106 -11.20 -11.33 -2.37
CA ASP A 106 -12.32 -11.89 -3.13
C ASP A 106 -13.28 -10.78 -3.57
N GLU A 107 -13.63 -9.86 -2.66
CA GLU A 107 -14.43 -8.68 -2.97
C GLU A 107 -13.81 -7.82 -4.08
N LEU A 108 -12.49 -7.68 -4.08
CA LEU A 108 -11.75 -6.91 -5.08
C LEU A 108 -11.51 -7.69 -6.39
N GLY A 109 -11.99 -8.92 -6.50
CA GLY A 109 -11.78 -9.78 -7.67
C GLY A 109 -10.31 -10.18 -7.89
N VAL A 110 -9.50 -10.17 -6.83
CA VAL A 110 -8.06 -10.47 -6.90
C VAL A 110 -7.85 -11.98 -6.76
N ASP A 111 -7.33 -12.62 -7.80
CA ASP A 111 -6.99 -14.04 -7.76
C ASP A 111 -5.75 -14.29 -6.89
N VAL A 112 -6.00 -14.69 -5.64
CA VAL A 112 -4.95 -15.00 -4.65
C VAL A 112 -4.14 -16.24 -5.03
N GLN A 113 -4.69 -17.18 -5.82
CA GLN A 113 -3.94 -18.37 -6.29
C GLN A 113 -2.85 -17.97 -7.29
N ARG A 114 -3.18 -17.04 -8.19
CA ARG A 114 -2.21 -16.42 -9.11
C ARG A 114 -1.07 -15.73 -8.34
N ILE A 115 -1.38 -15.08 -7.21
CA ILE A 115 -0.38 -14.35 -6.43
C ILE A 115 0.44 -15.26 -5.50
N LYS A 116 -0.15 -16.35 -4.97
CA LYS A 116 0.60 -17.40 -4.26
C LYS A 116 1.68 -18.02 -5.14
N ALA A 117 1.44 -18.19 -6.44
CA ALA A 117 2.45 -18.65 -7.39
C ALA A 117 3.62 -17.65 -7.54
N LEU A 118 3.38 -16.35 -7.33
CA LEU A 118 4.38 -15.28 -7.36
C LEU A 118 5.09 -15.05 -6.01
N VAL A 119 4.60 -15.67 -4.93
CA VAL A 119 5.24 -15.70 -3.62
C VAL A 119 6.13 -16.93 -3.55
N PRO A 120 7.48 -16.83 -3.71
CA PRO A 120 8.36 -17.93 -3.37
C PRO A 120 8.01 -18.41 -1.96
N ALA A 121 7.63 -19.69 -1.86
CA ALA A 121 7.44 -20.37 -0.59
C ALA A 121 8.63 -20.02 0.30
N LYS A 122 8.36 -19.58 1.55
CA LYS A 122 9.42 -19.32 2.53
C LYS A 122 10.40 -20.48 2.43
N ARG A 123 11.62 -20.23 1.91
CA ARG A 123 12.71 -21.19 1.98
C ARG A 123 12.82 -21.51 3.46
N LYS A 124 12.41 -22.71 3.87
CA LYS A 124 12.66 -23.21 5.23
C LYS A 124 14.17 -23.04 5.41
N ALA A 125 14.58 -22.10 6.24
CA ALA A 125 15.98 -21.92 6.55
C ALA A 125 16.45 -23.25 7.15
N ALA A 126 17.22 -24.00 6.37
CA ALA A 126 17.89 -25.19 6.85
C ALA A 126 18.81 -24.74 7.98
N ARG A 127 18.37 -24.93 9.23
CA ARG A 127 19.24 -24.86 10.39
C ARG A 127 20.29 -25.96 10.22
N LYS A 128 21.47 -25.61 9.73
CA LYS A 128 22.64 -26.50 9.88
C LYS A 128 22.91 -26.64 11.38
N PRO A 129 23.05 -27.86 11.92
CA PRO A 129 23.51 -28.02 13.29
C PRO A 129 24.94 -27.46 13.40
N ARG A 130 25.16 -26.56 14.35
CA ARG A 130 26.51 -26.14 14.75
C ARG A 130 27.16 -27.35 15.42
N GLN A 131 28.10 -28.00 14.75
CA GLN A 131 29.07 -28.86 15.41
C GLN A 131 30.05 -27.97 16.17
N LYS A 132 30.15 -28.20 17.49
CA LYS A 132 31.35 -27.96 18.29
C LYS A 132 31.48 -29.14 19.25
#